data_AF-A0A8E7AXN3-F1
#
_entry.id   AF-A0A8E7AXN3-F1
#
_cell.length_a   1.000
_cell.length_b   1.000
_cell.length_c   1.000
_cell.angle_alpha   90.00
_cell.angle_beta   90.00
_cell.angle_gamma   90.00
#
_symmetry.space_group_name_H-M   'P 1'
#
loop_
_entity.id
_entity.type
_entity.pdbx_description
1 polymer ?
#
loop_
_entity_poly.entity_id
_entity_poly.type
_entity_poly.pdbx_seq_one_letter_code
_entity_poly.pdbx_strand_id
1 'polypeptide(L)'
;MSDEKDGVYCKVCGGIVPQDTNIGSILVDGKPTGINQLDFIIDEVAALHLGSDSDIRNELVKRAKVLNYIPTKMTEKYADALLSVYKERIPKE
;
A
#
# COMPACT_ATOMS: atom_id res chain seq x y z
N MET A 1 -15.03 -9.25 -37.85
CA MET A 1 -14.87 -9.96 -36.57
C MET A 1 -13.85 -9.15 -35.80
N SER A 2 -14.24 -8.52 -34.71
CA SER A 2 -13.36 -7.64 -33.95
C SER A 2 -12.47 -8.51 -33.07
N ASP A 3 -11.16 -8.47 -33.29
CA ASP A 3 -10.18 -9.12 -32.43
C ASP A 3 -10.19 -8.43 -31.05
N GLU A 4 -11.06 -8.90 -30.16
CA GLU A 4 -11.02 -8.54 -28.74
C GLU A 4 -9.72 -9.11 -28.18
N LYS A 5 -8.72 -8.23 -28.00
CA LYS A 5 -7.47 -8.62 -27.36
C LYS A 5 -7.73 -8.81 -25.86
N ASP A 6 -7.44 -9.99 -25.33
CA ASP A 6 -7.61 -10.38 -23.92
C ASP A 6 -6.81 -9.51 -22.91
N GLY A 7 -5.93 -8.62 -23.39
CA GLY A 7 -5.22 -7.65 -22.57
C GLY A 7 -3.87 -7.21 -23.17
N VAL A 8 -3.10 -6.44 -22.38
CA VAL A 8 -1.72 -6.09 -22.72
C VAL A 8 -0.80 -7.23 -22.29
N TYR A 9 -0.03 -7.80 -23.22
CA TYR A 9 0.92 -8.87 -22.93
C TYR A 9 2.31 -8.33 -22.58
N CYS A 10 2.94 -8.93 -21.57
CA CYS A 10 4.30 -8.66 -21.14
C CYS A 10 5.29 -9.10 -22.23
N LYS A 11 6.13 -8.18 -22.69
CA LYS A 11 7.15 -8.47 -23.73
C LYS A 11 8.28 -9.39 -23.26
N VAL A 12 8.41 -9.59 -21.95
CA VAL A 12 9.48 -10.42 -21.36
C VAL A 12 9.05 -11.87 -21.24
N CYS A 13 7.88 -12.13 -20.64
CA CYS A 13 7.41 -13.49 -20.36
C CYS A 13 6.18 -13.93 -21.17
N GLY A 14 5.55 -13.02 -21.92
CA GLY A 14 4.35 -13.31 -22.70
C GLY A 14 3.06 -13.48 -21.87
N GLY A 15 3.08 -13.22 -20.56
CA GLY A 15 1.88 -13.23 -19.72
C GLY A 15 1.06 -11.94 -19.84
N ILE A 16 -0.24 -11.97 -19.53
CA ILE A 16 -1.09 -10.78 -19.51
C ILE A 16 -0.71 -9.89 -18.32
N VAL A 17 -0.48 -8.61 -18.58
CA VAL A 17 -0.18 -7.58 -17.57
C VAL A 17 -1.48 -7.21 -16.85
N PRO A 18 -1.53 -7.33 -15.52
CA PRO A 18 -2.67 -6.84 -14.74
C PRO A 18 -2.85 -5.33 -14.98
N GLN A 19 -4.03 -4.92 -15.45
CA GLN A 19 -4.29 -3.53 -15.87
C GLN A 19 -4.57 -2.59 -14.67
N ASP A 20 -5.12 -3.10 -13.56
CA ASP A 20 -5.78 -2.29 -12.52
C ASP A 20 -5.13 -2.35 -11.12
N THR A 21 -3.87 -2.78 -11.00
CA THR A 21 -3.25 -2.88 -9.67
C THR A 21 -2.65 -1.53 -9.25
N ASN A 22 -3.34 -0.76 -8.41
CA ASN A 22 -2.76 0.42 -7.76
C ASN A 22 -1.78 -0.03 -6.66
N ILE A 23 -0.48 -0.05 -6.99
CA ILE A 23 0.61 -0.39 -6.06
C ILE A 23 1.37 0.89 -5.73
N GLY A 24 1.28 1.33 -4.47
CA GLY A 24 2.14 2.39 -3.94
C GLY A 24 3.47 1.85 -3.44
N SER A 25 4.44 2.72 -3.14
CA SER A 25 5.73 2.31 -2.58
C SER A 25 6.03 3.03 -1.28
N ILE A 26 6.54 2.29 -0.30
CA ILE A 26 7.04 2.81 0.98
C ILE A 26 8.47 2.33 1.21
N LEU A 27 9.24 3.04 2.04
CA LEU A 27 10.57 2.61 2.46
C LEU A 27 10.49 1.84 3.79
N VAL A 28 10.52 0.52 3.72
CA VAL A 28 10.63 -0.33 4.91
C VAL A 28 12.09 -0.64 5.15
N ASP A 29 12.66 -0.17 6.26
CA ASP A 29 14.07 -0.45 6.62
C ASP A 29 15.05 0.00 5.52
N GLY A 30 14.75 1.14 4.87
CA GLY A 30 15.52 1.66 3.74
C GLY A 30 15.31 0.92 2.41
N LYS A 31 14.41 -0.07 2.36
CA LYS A 31 14.13 -0.84 1.14
C LYS A 31 12.80 -0.42 0.51
N PRO A 32 12.79 -0.03 -0.78
CA PRO A 32 11.55 0.20 -1.52
C PRO A 32 10.69 -1.06 -1.51
N THR A 33 9.47 -0.92 -1.00
CA THR A 33 8.52 -2.01 -0.82
C THR A 33 7.20 -1.59 -1.45
N GLY A 34 6.68 -2.42 -2.36
CA GLY A 34 5.37 -2.22 -2.95
C GLY A 34 4.25 -2.57 -1.96
N ILE A 35 3.24 -1.72 -1.87
CA ILE A 35 2.04 -1.92 -1.06
C ILE A 35 0.84 -1.81 -1.99
N ASN A 36 0.10 -2.90 -2.12
CA ASN A 36 -1.17 -2.95 -2.82
C ASN A 36 -2.20 -2.04 -2.11
N GLN A 37 -2.88 -1.20 -2.89
CA GLN A 37 -3.93 -0.29 -2.42
C GLN A 37 -3.45 0.69 -1.34
N LEU A 38 -2.20 1.18 -1.43
CA LEU A 38 -1.62 2.08 -0.43
C LEU A 38 -2.49 3.33 -0.22
N ASP A 39 -2.88 4.00 -1.30
CA ASP A 39 -3.71 5.22 -1.26
C ASP A 39 -5.00 4.98 -0.47
N PHE A 40 -5.71 3.91 -0.83
CA PHE A 40 -6.95 3.49 -0.16
C PHE A 40 -6.73 3.23 1.33
N ILE A 41 -5.65 2.54 1.71
CA ILE A 41 -5.32 2.27 3.12
C ILE A 41 -5.10 3.59 3.89
N ILE A 42 -4.35 4.53 3.32
CA ILE A 42 -4.06 5.81 3.97
C ILE A 42 -5.33 6.64 4.14
N ASP A 43 -6.12 6.78 3.06
CA ASP A 43 -7.33 7.61 3.06
C ASP A 43 -8.38 7.06 4.05
N GLU A 44 -8.55 5.74 4.12
CA GLU A 44 -9.43 5.08 5.08
C GLU A 44 -9.03 5.30 6.54
N VAL A 45 -7.72 5.27 6.85
CA VAL A 45 -7.26 5.57 8.21
C VAL A 45 -7.40 7.05 8.52
N ALA A 46 -7.18 7.94 7.55
CA ALA A 46 -7.35 9.38 7.74
C ALA A 46 -8.79 9.74 8.08
N ALA A 47 -9.76 9.07 7.44
CA ALA A 47 -11.19 9.25 7.69
C ALA A 47 -11.64 8.84 9.11
N LEU A 48 -10.82 8.08 9.86
CA LEU A 48 -11.13 7.71 11.24
C LEU A 48 -10.80 8.81 12.26
N HIS A 49 -10.06 9.84 11.88
CA HIS A 49 -9.65 10.95 12.76
C HIS A 49 -9.03 10.48 14.09
N LEU A 50 -8.17 9.45 14.02
CA LEU A 50 -7.49 8.90 15.20
C LEU A 50 -6.55 9.94 15.82
N GLY A 51 -6.59 10.05 17.16
CA GLY A 51 -5.91 11.12 17.89
C GLY A 51 -4.45 10.86 18.26
N SER A 52 -3.93 9.65 18.04
CA SER A 52 -2.56 9.29 18.40
C SER A 52 -1.83 8.55 17.29
N ASP A 53 -0.52 8.80 17.16
CA ASP A 53 0.35 8.08 16.23
C ASP A 53 0.33 6.56 16.48
N SER A 54 0.16 6.14 17.73
CA SER A 54 0.07 4.72 18.11
C SER A 54 -1.18 4.07 17.50
N ASP A 55 -2.34 4.72 17.61
CA ASP A 55 -3.59 4.21 17.05
C ASP A 55 -3.54 4.20 15.52
N ILE A 56 -2.98 5.25 14.91
CA ILE A 56 -2.77 5.34 13.46
C ILE A 56 -1.86 4.20 12.98
N ARG A 57 -0.72 3.96 13.64
CA ARG A 57 0.21 2.85 13.31
C ARG A 57 -0.50 1.50 13.34
N ASN A 58 -1.24 1.23 14.42
CA ASN A 58 -1.93 -0.04 14.62
C ASN A 58 -2.98 -0.27 13.51
N GLU A 59 -3.74 0.77 13.20
CA GLU A 59 -4.83 0.66 12.24
C GLU A 59 -4.32 0.59 10.79
N LEU A 60 -3.24 1.31 10.45
CA LEU A 60 -2.53 1.20 9.18
C LEU A 60 -2.02 -0.23 8.94
N VAL A 61 -1.31 -0.80 9.91
CA VAL A 61 -0.78 -2.17 9.82
C VAL A 61 -1.91 -3.18 9.67
N LYS A 62 -2.99 -3.02 10.44
CA LYS A 62 -4.15 -3.92 10.41
C LYS A 62 -4.77 -3.95 9.02
N ARG A 63 -5.06 -2.79 8.41
CA ARG A 63 -5.59 -2.72 7.04
C ARG A 63 -4.59 -3.22 6.01
N ALA A 64 -3.31 -2.83 6.13
CA ALA A 64 -2.28 -3.28 5.21
C ALA A 64 -2.14 -4.81 5.19
N LYS A 65 -2.22 -5.49 6.35
CA LYS A 65 -2.18 -6.96 6.48
C LYS A 65 -3.35 -7.68 5.81
N VAL A 66 -4.50 -7.02 5.61
CA VAL A 66 -5.63 -7.60 4.89
C VAL A 66 -5.33 -7.74 3.40
N LEU A 67 -4.61 -6.77 2.84
CA LEU A 67 -4.36 -6.66 1.39
C LEU A 67 -2.93 -7.06 0.98
N ASN A 68 -2.02 -7.18 1.96
CA ASN A 68 -0.59 -7.40 1.75
C ASN A 68 -0.05 -8.38 2.80
N TYR A 69 0.97 -9.16 2.42
CA TYR A 69 1.72 -9.94 3.39
C TYR A 69 2.73 -9.07 4.15
N ILE A 70 2.57 -8.98 5.48
CA ILE A 70 3.54 -8.32 6.36
C ILE A 70 4.08 -9.36 7.36
N PRO A 71 5.38 -9.73 7.29
CA PRO A 71 5.97 -10.65 8.24
C PRO A 71 5.84 -10.13 9.67
N THR A 72 5.43 -11.00 10.61
CA THR A 72 5.22 -10.61 12.01
C THR A 72 6.43 -9.89 12.62
N LYS A 73 7.65 -10.37 12.33
CA LYS A 73 8.93 -9.78 12.80
C LYS A 73 9.22 -8.38 12.26
N MET A 74 8.57 -7.98 11.16
CA MET A 74 8.75 -6.69 10.50
C MET A 74 7.61 -5.72 10.80
N THR A 75 6.63 -6.10 11.63
CA THR A 75 5.41 -5.30 11.88
C THR A 75 5.73 -3.86 12.26
N GLU A 76 6.64 -3.63 13.20
CA GLU A 76 7.01 -2.28 13.64
C GLU A 76 7.65 -1.44 12.52
N LYS A 77 8.53 -2.05 11.71
CA LYS A 77 9.18 -1.37 10.59
C LYS A 77 8.17 -0.96 9.52
N TYR A 78 7.15 -1.78 9.28
CA TYR A 78 6.04 -1.43 8.39
C TYR A 78 5.17 -0.35 9.02
N ALA A 79 4.89 -0.41 10.32
CA ALA A 79 4.11 0.60 11.02
C ALA A 79 4.75 1.99 10.90
N ASP A 80 6.07 2.08 11.10
CA ASP A 80 6.82 3.33 10.99
C ASP A 80 6.83 3.86 9.54
N ALA A 81 7.07 2.98 8.57
CA ALA A 81 7.07 3.35 7.16
C ALA A 81 5.70 3.83 6.68
N LEU A 82 4.62 3.15 7.06
CA LEU A 82 3.25 3.55 6.73
C LEU A 82 2.87 4.87 7.41
N LEU A 83 3.27 5.08 8.67
CA LEU A 83 3.01 6.32 9.38
C LEU A 83 3.75 7.51 8.74
N SER A 84 4.99 7.32 8.25
CA SER A 84 5.73 8.36 7.53
C SER A 84 4.93 8.85 6.32
N VAL A 85 4.49 7.91 5.47
CA VAL A 85 3.71 8.22 4.27
C VAL A 85 2.35 8.83 4.61
N TYR A 86 1.69 8.33 5.67
CA TYR A 86 0.45 8.91 6.18
C TYR A 86 0.62 10.40 6.51
N LYS A 87 1.68 10.75 7.26
CA LYS A 87 1.94 12.13 7.70
C LYS A 87 2.38 13.05 6.55
N GLU A 88 3.08 12.49 5.56
CA GLU A 88 3.44 13.23 4.35
C GLU A 88 2.19 13.60 3.51
N ARG A 89 1.20 12.71 3.46
CA ARG A 89 -0.04 12.91 2.70
C ARG A 89 -1.08 13.74 3.45
N ILE A 90 -1.13 13.62 4.78
CA ILE A 90 -2.06 14.34 5.66
C ILE A 90 -1.26 15.33 6.52
N PRO A 91 -0.92 16.52 5.98
CA PRO A 91 -0.22 17.53 6.75
C PRO A 91 -1.08 17.99 7.93
N LYS A 92 -0.44 18.21 9.09
CA LYS A 92 -1.09 18.84 10.24
C LYS A 92 -1.46 20.28 9.87
N GLU A 93 -2.72 20.65 10.03
CA GLU A 93 -3.16 22.06 10.04
C GLU A 93 -2.53 22.84 11.20
#